data_AF-J2RRK6-F1
#
_entry.id   AF-J2RRK6-F1
#
_cell.length_a   1.000
_cell.length_b   1.000
_cell.length_c   1.000
_cell.angle_alpha   90.00
_cell.angle_beta   90.00
_cell.angle_gamma   90.00
#
_symmetry.space_group_name_H-M   'P 1'
#
loop_
_entity.id
_entity.type
_entity.pdbx_description
1 polymer ?
#
loop_
_entity_poly.entity_id
_entity_poly.type
_entity_poly.pdbx_seq_one_letter_code
_entity_poly.pdbx_strand_id
1 'polypeptide(L)'
;CHHLTLQADVRPRTLAQAIELIEGWQRLAEQVDFPILLETHRYRLTSDLLFTLDILAQMPDLKLLADLSHYVVGRELPESATAEDDEQILTILRHSWGFHGRVANGEQVQVPLSFAQHRPWLDRFLGWWRYGIEDWLARRNTPASLSFTCELGPPPYAITGADGRDITDRWAEALMLKELMRGVWSDCKVRAAMSKV
;
A
#
# COMPACT_ATOMS: atom_id res chain seq x y z
N CYS A 1 -7.07 0.73 19.31
CA CYS A 1 -7.03 1.06 17.88
C CYS A 1 -5.72 0.49 17.32
N HIS A 2 -5.66 -0.11 16.11
CA HIS A 2 -4.38 -0.57 15.56
C HIS A 2 -3.54 0.61 15.05
N HIS A 3 -4.18 1.54 14.34
CA HIS A 3 -3.59 2.77 13.83
C HIS A 3 -4.72 3.69 13.33
N LEU A 4 -4.41 4.96 13.09
CA LEU A 4 -5.21 5.89 12.31
C LEU A 4 -4.52 6.17 10.99
N THR A 5 -5.24 6.03 9.89
CA THR A 5 -4.75 6.37 8.55
C THR A 5 -5.05 7.84 8.25
N LEU A 6 -4.02 8.59 7.87
CA LEU A 6 -4.13 10.00 7.53
C LEU A 6 -4.17 10.18 6.01
N GLN A 7 -5.30 10.68 5.51
CA GLN A 7 -5.52 11.10 4.12
C GLN A 7 -5.91 12.59 4.06
N ALA A 8 -5.02 13.48 4.48
CA ALA A 8 -5.33 14.92 4.51
C ALA A 8 -5.63 15.45 3.12
N ASP A 9 -6.69 16.27 2.99
CA ASP A 9 -7.13 16.83 1.71
C ASP A 9 -6.29 18.04 1.28
N VAL A 10 -4.98 17.82 1.10
CA VAL A 10 -3.99 18.84 0.76
C VAL A 10 -3.07 18.36 -0.36
N ARG A 11 -2.60 19.31 -1.18
CA ARG A 11 -1.74 19.07 -2.36
C ARG A 11 -0.66 20.16 -2.40
N PRO A 12 0.40 20.05 -1.58
CA PRO A 12 1.49 21.02 -1.58
C PRO A 12 2.16 21.06 -2.96
N ARG A 13 2.71 22.22 -3.35
CA ARG A 13 3.36 22.39 -4.65
C ARG A 13 4.88 22.27 -4.57
N THR A 14 5.45 22.31 -3.37
CA THR A 14 6.89 22.19 -3.15
C THR A 14 7.17 21.17 -2.06
N LEU A 15 8.38 20.60 -2.10
CA LEU A 15 8.84 19.68 -1.08
C LEU A 15 8.84 20.33 0.31
N ALA A 16 9.34 21.57 0.42
CA ALA A 16 9.35 22.32 1.68
C ALA A 16 7.94 22.46 2.31
N GLN A 17 6.91 22.76 1.51
CA GLN A 17 5.52 22.83 2.00
C GLN A 17 5.01 21.47 2.47
N ALA A 18 5.38 20.39 1.77
CA ALA A 18 4.99 19.05 2.18
C ALA A 18 5.62 18.65 3.51
N ILE A 19 6.93 18.92 3.68
CA ILE A 19 7.66 18.62 4.91
C ILE A 19 7.06 19.38 6.10
N GLU A 20 6.82 20.70 5.96
CA GLU A 20 6.23 21.51 7.02
C GLU A 20 4.88 20.95 7.52
N LEU A 21 4.02 20.52 6.58
CA LEU A 21 2.73 19.91 6.90
C LEU A 21 2.90 18.57 7.64
N ILE A 22 3.76 17.69 7.11
CA ILE A 22 3.98 16.35 7.68
C ILE A 22 4.59 16.46 9.08
N GLU A 23 5.57 17.33 9.30
CA GLU A 23 6.13 17.60 10.62
C GLU A 23 5.05 18.06 11.61
N GLY A 24 4.16 18.95 11.17
CA GLY A 24 2.99 19.37 11.96
C GLY A 24 2.11 18.19 12.37
N TRP A 25 1.83 17.28 11.43
CA TRP A 25 1.06 16.07 11.72
C TRP A 25 1.79 15.09 12.64
N GLN A 26 3.11 14.94 12.50
CA GLN A 26 3.92 14.09 13.37
C GLN A 26 3.90 14.60 14.82
N ARG A 27 4.03 15.92 15.04
CA ARG A 27 3.89 16.52 16.38
C ARG A 27 2.51 16.30 17.01
N LEU A 28 1.45 16.19 16.20
CA LEU A 28 0.12 15.82 16.68
C LEU A 28 0.01 14.32 16.93
N ALA A 29 0.64 13.48 16.11
CA ALA A 29 0.69 12.04 16.28
C ALA A 29 1.39 11.63 17.59
N GLU A 30 2.39 12.40 18.04
CA GLU A 30 3.06 12.21 19.33
C GLU A 30 2.15 12.43 20.55
N GLN A 31 0.99 13.05 20.37
CA GLN A 31 0.04 13.36 21.46
C GLN A 31 -1.01 12.26 21.66
N VAL A 32 -0.99 11.21 20.85
CA VAL A 32 -1.91 10.06 20.93
C VAL A 32 -1.14 8.76 21.18
N ASP A 33 -1.82 7.77 21.74
CA ASP A 33 -1.25 6.48 22.14
C ASP A 33 -1.36 5.38 21.07
N PHE A 34 -1.82 5.73 19.87
CA PHE A 34 -1.92 4.85 18.71
C PHE A 34 -1.12 5.38 17.51
N PRO A 35 -0.59 4.51 16.64
CA PRO A 35 0.14 4.94 15.46
C PRO A 35 -0.73 5.78 14.51
N ILE A 36 -0.15 6.83 13.94
CA ILE A 36 -0.70 7.54 12.78
C ILE A 36 0.17 7.21 11.57
N LEU A 37 -0.45 6.73 10.48
CA LEU A 37 0.22 6.35 9.24
C LEU A 37 -0.26 7.25 8.11
N LEU A 38 0.67 7.88 7.38
CA LEU A 38 0.33 8.66 6.19
C LEU A 38 0.11 7.71 5.02
N GLU A 39 -1.05 7.78 4.37
CA GLU A 39 -1.35 6.87 3.27
C GLU A 39 -0.73 7.33 1.96
N THR A 40 -0.27 6.37 1.15
CA THR A 40 0.02 6.60 -0.27
C THR A 40 -1.28 6.64 -1.06
N HIS A 41 -1.73 7.82 -1.47
CA HIS A 41 -3.05 7.97 -2.10
C HIS A 41 -3.04 9.03 -3.22
N ARG A 42 -3.51 8.65 -4.42
CA ARG A 42 -3.66 9.60 -5.54
C ARG A 42 -4.61 10.72 -5.13
N TYR A 43 -4.45 11.94 -5.64
CA TYR A 43 -5.26 13.10 -5.22
C TYR A 43 -5.01 13.59 -3.78
N ARG A 44 -4.05 13.02 -3.03
CA ARG A 44 -3.58 13.56 -1.72
C ARG A 44 -2.13 14.02 -1.85
N LEU A 45 -1.51 14.39 -0.72
CA LEU A 45 -0.11 14.84 -0.67
C LEU A 45 0.87 13.84 -1.31
N THR A 46 0.63 12.55 -1.09
CA THR A 46 1.46 11.43 -1.54
C THR A 46 1.09 10.94 -2.95
N SER A 47 0.45 11.77 -3.77
CA SER A 47 -0.12 11.33 -5.05
C SER A 47 0.91 10.88 -6.08
N ASP A 48 2.09 11.50 -6.07
CA ASP A 48 3.18 11.20 -6.99
C ASP A 48 4.25 10.36 -6.29
N LEU A 49 4.70 9.29 -6.95
CA LEU A 49 5.68 8.36 -6.38
C LEU A 49 7.04 9.04 -6.20
N LEU A 50 7.56 9.73 -7.21
CA LEU A 50 8.89 10.36 -7.12
C LEU A 50 8.91 11.44 -6.04
N PHE A 51 7.89 12.28 -5.98
CA PHE A 51 7.74 13.28 -4.94
C PHE A 51 7.65 12.66 -3.54
N THR A 52 6.95 11.53 -3.41
CA THR A 52 6.88 10.81 -2.13
C THR A 52 8.24 10.22 -1.75
N LEU A 53 9.03 9.73 -2.71
CA LEU A 53 10.40 9.27 -2.46
C LEU A 53 11.31 10.41 -1.99
N ASP A 54 11.17 11.61 -2.57
CA ASP A 54 11.91 12.80 -2.11
C ASP A 54 11.54 13.20 -0.68
N ILE A 55 10.27 13.05 -0.29
CA ILE A 55 9.83 13.23 1.11
C ILE A 55 10.50 12.21 2.01
N LEU A 56 10.49 10.93 1.65
CA LEU A 56 11.09 9.85 2.46
C LEU A 56 12.61 10.01 2.59
N ALA A 57 13.28 10.56 1.58
CA ALA A 57 14.70 10.89 1.66
C ALA A 57 15.00 11.97 2.72
N GLN A 58 14.09 12.93 2.94
CA GLN A 58 14.22 13.94 4.00
C GLN A 58 13.65 13.51 5.36
N MET A 59 12.66 12.62 5.34
CA MET A 59 11.97 12.11 6.54
C MET A 59 12.07 10.57 6.59
N PRO A 60 13.26 10.01 6.84
CA PRO A 60 13.48 8.57 6.76
C PRO A 60 12.65 7.75 7.77
N ASP A 61 12.22 8.37 8.87
CA ASP A 61 11.38 7.73 9.89
C ASP A 61 9.87 7.90 9.66
N LEU A 62 9.46 8.56 8.56
CA LEU A 62 8.05 8.72 8.22
C LEU A 62 7.41 7.35 7.97
N LYS A 63 6.34 7.07 8.72
CA LYS A 63 5.62 5.80 8.66
C LYS A 63 4.44 5.92 7.68
N LEU A 64 4.48 5.08 6.66
CA LEU A 64 3.43 5.03 5.65
C LEU A 64 2.43 3.91 5.91
N LEU A 65 1.21 4.12 5.41
CA LEU A 65 0.30 3.05 5.05
C LEU A 65 0.32 2.94 3.52
N ALA A 66 0.79 1.82 2.99
CA ALA A 66 0.89 1.64 1.55
C ALA A 66 -0.40 1.07 0.95
N ASP A 67 -1.08 1.90 0.17
CA ASP A 67 -1.93 1.47 -0.95
C ASP A 67 -1.15 1.68 -2.25
N LEU A 68 -0.51 0.62 -2.74
CA LEU A 68 0.30 0.64 -3.96
C LEU A 68 -0.54 0.84 -5.23
N SER A 69 -1.85 0.56 -5.18
CA SER A 69 -2.74 0.68 -6.34
C SER A 69 -2.74 2.10 -6.91
N HIS A 70 -2.54 3.10 -6.05
CA HIS A 70 -2.46 4.50 -6.45
C HIS A 70 -1.25 4.85 -7.29
N TYR A 71 -0.08 4.24 -7.01
CA TYR A 71 1.11 4.45 -7.82
C TYR A 71 1.08 3.68 -9.12
N VAL A 72 0.57 2.44 -9.10
CA VAL A 72 0.42 1.62 -10.31
C VAL A 72 -0.44 2.34 -11.35
N VAL A 73 -1.65 2.77 -10.96
CA VAL A 73 -2.52 3.50 -11.88
C VAL A 73 -2.04 4.93 -12.15
N GLY A 74 -1.51 5.62 -11.14
CA GLY A 74 -1.14 7.03 -11.25
C GLY A 74 0.06 7.30 -12.15
N ARG A 75 0.93 6.29 -12.31
CA ARG A 75 2.12 6.36 -13.16
C ARG A 75 2.08 5.45 -14.36
N GLU A 76 0.94 4.78 -14.60
CA GLU A 76 0.81 3.77 -15.65
C GLU A 76 1.98 2.76 -15.57
N LEU A 77 2.31 2.32 -14.35
CA LEU A 77 3.41 1.37 -14.16
C LEU A 77 3.09 0.10 -14.94
N PRO A 78 4.01 -0.43 -15.75
CA PRO A 78 3.75 -1.63 -16.53
C PRO A 78 3.77 -2.89 -15.65
N GLU A 79 3.08 -3.94 -16.11
CA GLU A 79 3.05 -5.24 -15.43
C GLU A 79 4.46 -5.84 -15.32
N SER A 80 5.20 -5.78 -16.42
CA SER A 80 6.60 -6.16 -16.52
C SER A 80 7.48 -4.92 -16.33
N ALA A 81 7.56 -4.40 -15.10
CA ALA A 81 8.32 -3.19 -14.79
C ALA A 81 9.83 -3.41 -14.75
N THR A 82 10.56 -2.31 -14.88
CA THR A 82 12.02 -2.31 -14.79
C THR A 82 12.48 -2.53 -13.35
N ALA A 83 13.75 -2.88 -13.15
CA ALA A 83 14.32 -2.96 -11.81
C ALA A 83 14.27 -1.62 -11.06
N GLU A 84 14.32 -0.50 -11.78
CA GLU A 84 14.18 0.85 -11.21
C GLU A 84 12.77 1.08 -10.69
N ASP A 85 11.74 0.72 -11.47
CA ASP A 85 10.35 0.84 -11.04
C ASP A 85 10.07 -0.02 -9.80
N ASP A 86 10.61 -1.23 -9.76
CA ASP A 86 10.49 -2.09 -8.59
C ASP A 86 11.18 -1.47 -7.37
N GLU A 87 12.43 -0.99 -7.49
CA GLU A 87 13.14 -0.40 -6.36
C GLU A 87 12.41 0.84 -5.77
N GLN A 88 11.74 1.62 -6.59
CA GLN A 88 10.88 2.73 -6.14
C GLN A 88 9.73 2.21 -5.26
N ILE A 89 9.04 1.14 -5.67
CA ILE A 89 7.98 0.50 -4.87
C ILE A 89 8.54 -0.16 -3.61
N LEU A 90 9.69 -0.84 -3.72
CA LEU A 90 10.35 -1.45 -2.57
C LEU A 90 10.75 -0.39 -1.53
N THR A 91 11.17 0.80 -1.97
CA THR A 91 11.43 1.94 -1.07
C THR A 91 10.17 2.32 -0.29
N ILE A 92 9.02 2.51 -0.95
CA ILE A 92 7.74 2.77 -0.26
C ILE A 92 7.45 1.69 0.79
N LEU A 93 7.64 0.42 0.44
CA LEU A 93 7.39 -0.71 1.35
C LEU A 93 8.32 -0.73 2.57
N ARG A 94 9.59 -0.33 2.43
CA ARG A 94 10.53 -0.18 3.56
C ARG A 94 10.10 0.90 4.56
N HIS A 95 9.32 1.89 4.13
CA HIS A 95 8.72 2.89 5.01
C HIS A 95 7.29 2.54 5.45
N SER A 96 6.73 1.41 4.99
CA SER A 96 5.35 1.03 5.25
C SER A 96 5.20 0.26 6.56
N TRP A 97 4.17 0.62 7.33
CA TRP A 97 3.81 0.02 8.63
C TRP A 97 2.39 -0.56 8.64
N GLY A 98 1.73 -0.56 7.48
CA GLY A 98 0.45 -1.18 7.22
C GLY A 98 0.17 -1.15 5.72
N PHE A 99 -0.72 -2.03 5.27
CA PHE A 99 -1.05 -2.19 3.87
C PHE A 99 -2.55 -2.10 3.62
N HIS A 100 -2.91 -1.46 2.52
CA HIS A 100 -4.21 -1.57 1.90
C HIS A 100 -4.10 -2.49 0.69
N GLY A 101 -4.91 -3.54 0.71
CA GLY A 101 -4.98 -4.59 -0.27
C GLY A 101 -5.95 -4.24 -1.38
N ARG A 102 -5.44 -3.54 -2.40
CA ARG A 102 -6.12 -3.28 -3.67
C ARG A 102 -5.15 -3.59 -4.81
N VAL A 103 -5.63 -4.26 -5.84
CA VAL A 103 -4.84 -4.55 -7.05
C VAL A 103 -5.31 -3.63 -8.16
N ALA A 104 -4.38 -2.84 -8.69
CA ALA A 104 -4.56 -2.03 -9.88
C ALA A 104 -3.85 -2.66 -11.08
N ASN A 105 -4.19 -2.18 -12.27
CA ASN A 105 -3.31 -2.18 -13.44
C ASN A 105 -2.97 -0.72 -13.81
N GLY A 106 -2.25 -0.52 -14.92
CA GLY A 106 -1.87 0.81 -15.39
C GLY A 106 -3.07 1.71 -15.74
N GLU A 107 -4.25 1.13 -15.94
CA GLU A 107 -5.43 1.81 -16.46
C GLU A 107 -6.57 1.96 -15.44
N GLN A 108 -6.66 1.06 -14.46
CA GLN A 108 -7.73 0.93 -13.48
C GLN A 108 -7.14 0.73 -12.09
N VAL A 109 -7.56 1.57 -11.14
CA VAL A 109 -7.16 1.46 -9.73
C VAL A 109 -7.54 0.13 -9.09
N GLN A 110 -8.61 -0.51 -9.59
CA GLN A 110 -9.15 -1.72 -9.02
C GLN A 110 -9.62 -2.63 -10.13
N VAL A 111 -8.97 -3.79 -10.24
CA VAL A 111 -9.35 -4.83 -11.20
C VAL A 111 -10.02 -6.01 -10.49
N PRO A 112 -11.00 -6.68 -11.13
CA PRO A 112 -11.54 -7.95 -10.68
C PRO A 112 -10.45 -9.01 -10.43
N LEU A 113 -10.27 -9.43 -9.18
CA LEU A 113 -9.21 -10.38 -8.81
C LEU A 113 -9.46 -11.79 -9.34
N SER A 114 -10.73 -12.16 -9.49
CA SER A 114 -11.16 -13.49 -9.94
C SER A 114 -10.96 -13.74 -11.43
N PHE A 115 -10.61 -12.71 -12.21
CA PHE A 115 -10.51 -12.79 -13.65
C PHE A 115 -9.09 -13.20 -14.09
N ALA A 116 -8.99 -14.20 -14.96
CA ALA A 116 -7.71 -14.80 -15.36
C ALA A 116 -6.72 -13.79 -15.96
N GLN A 117 -7.20 -12.80 -16.71
CA GLN A 117 -6.33 -11.77 -17.30
C GLN A 117 -5.70 -10.83 -16.27
N HIS A 118 -6.25 -10.72 -15.06
CA HIS A 118 -5.67 -9.91 -13.98
C HIS A 118 -4.75 -10.73 -13.08
N ARG A 119 -4.56 -12.03 -13.36
CA ARG A 119 -3.69 -12.90 -12.58
C ARG A 119 -2.25 -12.40 -12.49
N PRO A 120 -1.60 -11.93 -13.59
CA PRO A 120 -0.25 -11.38 -13.51
C PRO A 120 -0.13 -10.19 -12.55
N TRP A 121 -1.13 -9.30 -12.55
CA TRP A 121 -1.22 -8.18 -11.61
C TRP A 121 -1.38 -8.64 -10.16
N LEU A 122 -2.28 -9.59 -9.90
CA LEU A 122 -2.43 -10.16 -8.57
C LEU A 122 -1.12 -10.79 -8.07
N ASP A 123 -0.45 -11.60 -8.90
CA ASP A 123 0.82 -12.24 -8.54
C ASP A 123 1.92 -11.20 -8.27
N ARG A 124 1.98 -10.10 -9.04
CA ARG A 124 2.89 -8.98 -8.83
C ARG A 124 2.66 -8.30 -7.48
N PHE A 125 1.41 -7.94 -7.17
CA PHE A 125 1.06 -7.34 -5.87
C PHE A 125 1.34 -8.30 -4.70
N LEU A 126 1.09 -9.61 -4.86
CA LEU A 126 1.46 -10.62 -3.86
C LEU A 126 2.97 -10.65 -3.62
N GLY A 127 3.79 -10.50 -4.67
CA GLY A 127 5.25 -10.38 -4.56
C GLY A 127 5.67 -9.14 -3.77
N TRP A 128 5.11 -7.97 -4.08
CA TRP A 128 5.37 -6.73 -3.35
C TRP A 128 4.93 -6.80 -1.89
N TRP A 129 3.73 -7.30 -1.60
CA TRP A 129 3.28 -7.46 -0.21
C TRP A 129 4.14 -8.47 0.55
N ARG A 130 4.59 -9.56 -0.09
CA ARG A 130 5.54 -10.51 0.49
C ARG A 130 6.83 -9.80 0.88
N TYR A 131 7.42 -9.01 -0.02
CA TYR A 131 8.62 -8.22 0.30
C TYR A 131 8.37 -7.28 1.48
N GLY A 132 7.27 -6.51 1.46
CA GLY A 132 6.95 -5.57 2.54
C GLY A 132 6.77 -6.25 3.89
N ILE A 133 6.17 -7.45 3.92
CA ILE A 133 6.04 -8.27 5.13
C ILE A 133 7.42 -8.77 5.60
N GLU A 134 8.25 -9.28 4.70
CA GLU A 134 9.59 -9.79 5.03
C GLU A 134 10.50 -8.69 5.57
N ASP A 135 10.52 -7.53 4.91
CA ASP A 135 11.23 -6.35 5.38
C ASP A 135 10.73 -5.94 6.77
N TRP A 136 9.41 -5.82 6.96
CA TRP A 136 8.83 -5.48 8.26
C TRP A 136 9.22 -6.49 9.35
N LEU A 137 9.14 -7.80 9.09
CA LEU A 137 9.53 -8.84 10.06
C LEU A 137 11.01 -8.79 10.44
N ALA A 138 11.87 -8.24 9.58
CA ALA A 138 13.30 -8.05 9.84
C ALA A 138 13.61 -6.79 10.66
N ARG A 139 12.69 -5.81 10.74
CA ARG A 139 12.89 -4.57 11.50
C ARG A 139 12.96 -4.85 13.00
N ARG A 140 13.75 -4.05 13.71
CA ARG A 140 13.81 -4.08 15.18
C ARG A 140 12.56 -3.43 15.76
N ASN A 141 12.09 -3.92 16.90
CA ASN A 141 10.97 -3.34 17.66
C ASN A 141 9.65 -3.27 16.88
N THR A 142 9.36 -4.27 16.03
CA THR A 142 8.06 -4.32 15.38
C THR A 142 6.92 -4.66 16.35
N PRO A 143 5.74 -4.05 16.16
CA PRO A 143 4.53 -4.42 16.89
C PRO A 143 4.21 -5.92 16.79
N ALA A 144 3.29 -6.40 17.63
CA ALA A 144 2.87 -7.80 17.60
C ALA A 144 2.13 -8.20 16.30
N SER A 145 1.62 -7.23 15.54
CA SER A 145 0.85 -7.46 14.31
C SER A 145 1.14 -6.40 13.26
N LEU A 146 0.96 -6.79 12.00
CA LEU A 146 0.97 -5.91 10.83
C LEU A 146 -0.43 -5.89 10.21
N SER A 147 -0.98 -4.70 9.99
CA SER A 147 -2.32 -4.57 9.41
C SER A 147 -2.29 -4.72 7.89
N PHE A 148 -3.20 -5.54 7.37
CA PHE A 148 -3.55 -5.62 5.96
C PHE A 148 -5.07 -5.49 5.83
N THR A 149 -5.53 -4.39 5.25
CA THR A 149 -6.96 -4.12 5.03
C THR A 149 -7.31 -4.45 3.59
N CYS A 150 -8.21 -5.40 3.33
CA CYS A 150 -8.73 -5.63 1.97
C CYS A 150 -9.57 -4.40 1.57
N GLU A 151 -9.02 -3.51 0.77
CA GLU A 151 -9.59 -2.19 0.48
C GLU A 151 -10.27 -2.16 -0.89
N LEU A 152 -11.00 -3.22 -1.22
CA LEU A 152 -11.79 -3.24 -2.45
C LEU A 152 -12.96 -2.25 -2.28
N GLY A 153 -12.99 -1.17 -3.04
CA GLY A 153 -14.02 -0.13 -2.97
C GLY A 153 -15.27 -0.49 -3.79
N PRO A 154 -16.47 0.00 -3.41
CA PRO A 154 -17.66 -0.11 -4.25
C PRO A 154 -17.55 0.79 -5.50
N PRO A 155 -18.51 0.75 -6.45
CA PRO A 155 -18.57 1.73 -7.52
C PRO A 155 -18.45 3.18 -6.99
N PRO A 156 -17.64 4.05 -7.61
CA PRO A 156 -17.02 3.89 -8.93
C PRO A 156 -15.63 3.23 -8.95
N TYR A 157 -15.12 2.71 -7.82
CA TYR A 157 -13.86 1.95 -7.83
C TYR A 157 -14.01 0.61 -8.53
N ALA A 158 -15.09 -0.12 -8.21
CA ALA A 158 -15.41 -1.37 -8.86
C ALA A 158 -15.82 -1.15 -10.32
N ILE A 159 -15.36 -2.04 -11.20
CA ILE A 159 -15.78 -2.05 -12.61
C ILE A 159 -17.24 -2.48 -12.66
N THR A 160 -18.07 -1.69 -13.34
CA THR A 160 -19.49 -1.96 -13.46
C THR A 160 -19.87 -2.41 -14.87
N GLY A 161 -20.90 -3.24 -14.94
CA GLY A 161 -21.51 -3.65 -16.19
C GLY A 161 -22.36 -2.54 -16.80
N ALA A 162 -22.95 -2.80 -17.96
CA ALA A 162 -23.86 -1.85 -18.62
C ALA A 162 -25.10 -1.50 -17.77
N ASP A 163 -25.43 -2.33 -16.78
CA ASP A 163 -26.53 -2.10 -15.81
C ASP A 163 -26.10 -1.29 -14.58
N GLY A 164 -24.84 -0.84 -14.52
CA GLY A 164 -24.27 -0.08 -13.41
C GLY A 164 -23.98 -0.91 -12.16
N ARG A 165 -24.11 -2.24 -12.21
CA ARG A 165 -23.77 -3.14 -11.10
C ARG A 165 -22.33 -3.61 -11.19
N ASP A 166 -21.75 -3.92 -10.05
CA ASP A 166 -20.43 -4.56 -9.98
C ASP A 166 -20.41 -5.84 -10.81
N ILE A 167 -19.38 -6.05 -11.61
CA ILE A 167 -19.25 -7.25 -12.44
C ILE A 167 -18.71 -8.45 -11.67
N THR A 168 -18.28 -8.25 -10.42
CA THR A 168 -17.86 -9.32 -9.49
C THR A 168 -18.52 -9.24 -8.12
N ASP A 169 -18.44 -10.34 -7.36
CA ASP A 169 -18.76 -10.33 -5.92
C ASP A 169 -17.54 -9.84 -5.12
N ARG A 170 -17.55 -8.54 -4.80
CA ARG A 170 -16.49 -7.88 -4.03
C ARG A 170 -16.27 -8.49 -2.64
N TRP A 171 -17.32 -9.03 -2.00
CA TRP A 171 -17.17 -9.68 -0.70
C TRP A 171 -16.40 -10.99 -0.86
N ALA A 172 -16.76 -11.80 -1.87
CA ALA A 172 -16.03 -13.01 -2.20
C ALA A 172 -14.57 -12.72 -2.57
N GLU A 173 -14.30 -11.67 -3.36
CA GLU A 173 -12.92 -11.27 -3.70
C GLU A 173 -12.13 -10.76 -2.48
N ALA A 174 -12.76 -10.03 -1.56
CA ALA A 174 -12.11 -9.61 -0.32
C ALA A 174 -11.75 -10.82 0.58
N LEU A 175 -12.63 -11.83 0.66
CA LEU A 175 -12.33 -13.08 1.36
C LEU A 175 -11.23 -13.89 0.69
N MET A 176 -11.21 -13.94 -0.64
CA MET A 176 -10.12 -14.55 -1.41
C MET A 176 -8.78 -13.88 -1.10
N LEU A 177 -8.72 -12.55 -1.19
CA LEU A 177 -7.49 -11.79 -0.94
C LEU A 177 -7.00 -11.97 0.51
N LYS A 178 -7.93 -11.95 1.47
CA LYS A 178 -7.63 -12.23 2.88
C LYS A 178 -6.97 -13.60 3.06
N GLU A 179 -7.47 -14.64 2.37
CA GLU A 179 -6.90 -15.99 2.48
C GLU A 179 -5.52 -16.09 1.83
N LEU A 180 -5.34 -15.49 0.65
CA LEU A 180 -4.03 -15.39 0.00
C LEU A 180 -3.00 -14.72 0.93
N MET A 181 -3.37 -13.61 1.56
CA MET A 181 -2.47 -12.88 2.46
C MET A 181 -2.17 -13.62 3.77
N ARG A 182 -3.08 -14.46 4.26
CA ARG A 182 -2.78 -15.38 5.37
C ARG A 182 -1.74 -16.41 4.99
N GLY A 183 -1.81 -16.93 3.76
CA GLY A 183 -0.78 -17.81 3.20
C GLY A 183 0.57 -17.10 3.12
N VAL A 184 0.63 -15.93 2.47
CA VAL A 184 1.85 -15.12 2.37
C VAL A 184 2.46 -14.84 3.74
N TRP A 185 1.65 -14.36 4.70
CA TRP A 185 2.10 -14.09 6.06
C TRP A 185 2.70 -15.33 6.74
N SER A 186 2.05 -16.49 6.61
CA SER A 186 2.51 -17.74 7.22
C SER A 186 3.85 -18.17 6.64
N ASP A 187 4.01 -18.10 5.31
CA ASP A 187 5.28 -18.39 4.64
C ASP A 187 6.41 -17.46 5.11
N CYS A 188 6.15 -16.15 5.17
CA CYS A 188 7.13 -15.17 5.60
C CYS A 188 7.60 -15.42 7.04
N LYS A 189 6.67 -15.76 7.96
CA LYS A 189 7.04 -16.12 9.33
C LYS A 189 7.91 -17.37 9.41
N VAL A 190 7.61 -18.41 8.62
CA VAL A 190 8.42 -19.63 8.58
C VAL A 190 9.84 -19.31 8.10
N ARG A 191 9.96 -18.54 7.00
CA ARG A 191 11.27 -18.11 6.47
C ARG A 191 12.05 -17.28 7.49
N ALA A 192 11.41 -16.30 8.12
CA ALA A 192 12.05 -15.45 9.12
C ALA A 192 12.52 -16.23 10.36
N ALA A 193 11.83 -17.32 10.73
CA ALA A 193 12.27 -18.21 11.80
C ALA A 193 13.50 -19.04 11.38
N MET A 194 13.53 -19.55 10.15
CA MET A 194 14.67 -20.31 9.62
C MET A 194 15.94 -19.47 9.46
N SER A 195 15.82 -18.19 9.11
CA SER A 195 16.97 -17.27 8.99
C SER A 195 17.58 -16.83 10.33
N LYS A 196 16.94 -17.15 11.47
CA LYS A 196 17.42 -16.85 12.82
C LYS A 196 18.09 -18.04 13.51
N VAL A 197 18.07 -19.21 12.88
CA VAL A 197 18.74 -20.45 13.30
C VAL A 197 20.08 -20.55 12.59
#